data_AF-A0A7D9IWD4-F1
#
_entry.id   AF-A0A7D9IWD4-F1
#
_cell.length_a   1.000
_cell.length_b   1.000
_cell.length_c   1.000
_cell.angle_alpha   90.00
_cell.angle_beta   90.00
_cell.angle_gamma   90.00
#
_symmetry.space_group_name_H-M   'P 1'
#
loop_
_entity.id
_entity.type
_entity.pdbx_description
1 polymer ?
#
loop_
_entity_poly.entity_id
_entity_poly.type
_entity_poly.pdbx_seq_one_letter_code
_entity_poly.pdbx_strand_id
1 'polypeptide(L)'
;MEKKTTPVDVMLHDLKKQQIEENRKLLCPIINAIVLCGRLNIPLRGHRYDSQYYLSDDVNPGNFIEILKYGVTCTGQSLEEYFKSTPKNITYKSKTTQNEIIDICDDLITQKITNEIREAKFFSILADEASDCGNVEQLSIVVQFVDKKHHIREEFLGFVPCKTSVSGEALANTFQEFLGDRNLSIDDCRGQGYDGAGNKAGRISGVAA
;
A
#
# COMPACT_ATOMS: atom_id res chain seq x y z
N MET A 1 34.20 45.98 -4.86
CA MET A 1 33.13 45.18 -4.21
C MET A 1 33.76 43.88 -3.72
N GLU A 2 33.92 43.71 -2.42
CA GLU A 2 34.36 42.42 -1.86
C GLU A 2 33.30 41.36 -2.18
N LYS A 3 33.72 40.25 -2.80
CA LYS A 3 32.88 39.06 -2.92
C LYS A 3 32.70 38.50 -1.52
N LYS A 4 31.52 38.68 -0.92
CA LYS A 4 31.14 37.96 0.28
C LYS A 4 31.20 36.46 -0.03
N THR A 5 32.14 35.76 0.59
CA THR A 5 32.29 34.31 0.45
C THR A 5 31.20 33.63 1.25
N THR A 6 30.40 32.79 0.61
CA THR A 6 29.37 32.00 1.31
C THR A 6 30.06 31.04 2.28
N PRO A 7 29.61 30.94 3.54
CA PRO A 7 30.15 29.97 4.48
C PRO A 7 30.00 28.52 3.98
N VAL A 8 30.99 27.67 4.29
CA VAL A 8 31.04 26.27 3.79
C VAL A 8 29.87 25.43 4.31
N ASP A 9 29.41 25.69 5.53
CA ASP A 9 28.23 25.04 6.13
C ASP A 9 26.95 25.35 5.35
N VAL A 10 26.77 26.59 4.89
CA VAL A 10 25.64 26.99 4.03
C VAL A 10 25.73 26.29 2.68
N MET A 11 26.92 26.23 2.07
CA MET A 11 27.13 25.50 0.82
C MET A 11 26.81 24.01 0.95
N LEU A 12 27.25 23.36 2.04
CA LEU A 12 26.96 21.94 2.30
C LEU A 12 25.46 21.70 2.51
N HIS A 13 24.77 22.60 3.21
CA HIS A 13 23.32 22.52 3.40
C HIS A 13 22.58 22.63 2.06
N ASP A 14 22.96 23.60 1.22
CA ASP A 14 22.35 23.81 -0.09
C ASP A 14 22.57 22.62 -1.03
N LEU A 15 23.78 22.04 -1.05
CA LEU A 15 24.08 20.84 -1.83
C LEU A 15 23.24 19.64 -1.37
N LYS A 16 23.10 19.44 -0.05
CA LYS A 16 22.24 18.37 0.49
C LYS A 16 20.78 18.57 0.08
N LYS A 17 20.29 19.80 0.12
CA LYS A 17 18.93 20.14 -0.29
C LYS A 17 18.71 19.89 -1.79
N GLN A 18 19.68 20.27 -2.63
CA GLN A 18 19.64 19.97 -4.07
C GLN A 18 19.62 18.47 -4.34
N GLN A 19 20.45 17.69 -3.65
CA GLN A 19 20.46 16.23 -3.81
C GLN A 19 19.13 15.58 -3.42
N ILE A 20 18.49 16.06 -2.33
CA ILE A 20 17.17 15.56 -1.91
C ILE A 20 16.12 15.85 -3.00
N GLU A 21 16.15 17.05 -3.57
CA GLU A 21 15.21 17.46 -4.62
C GLU A 21 15.40 16.63 -5.90
N GLU A 22 16.63 16.37 -6.31
CA GLU A 22 16.94 15.50 -7.44
C GLU A 22 16.49 14.05 -7.18
N ASN A 23 16.74 13.51 -5.98
CA ASN A 23 16.28 12.18 -5.61
C ASN A 23 14.75 12.06 -5.63
N ARG A 24 14.02 13.11 -5.20
CA ARG A 24 12.56 13.14 -5.27
C ARG A 24 12.04 13.10 -6.70
N LYS A 25 12.68 13.84 -7.62
CA LYS A 25 12.33 13.78 -9.06
C LYS A 25 12.51 12.37 -9.62
N LEU A 26 13.55 11.65 -9.20
CA LEU A 26 13.75 10.25 -9.59
C LEU A 26 12.67 9.31 -9.04
N LEU A 27 12.19 9.54 -7.82
CA LEU A 27 11.17 8.71 -7.17
C LEU A 27 9.76 8.92 -7.74
N CYS A 28 9.42 10.12 -8.21
CA CYS A 28 8.06 10.41 -8.68
C CYS A 28 7.54 9.44 -9.76
N PRO A 29 8.27 9.15 -10.86
CA PRO A 29 7.80 8.20 -11.86
C PRO A 29 7.64 6.77 -11.33
N ILE A 30 8.45 6.40 -10.34
CA ILE A 30 8.46 5.07 -9.72
C ILE A 30 7.18 4.86 -8.91
N ILE A 31 6.86 5.83 -8.05
CA ILE A 31 5.62 5.84 -7.28
C ILE A 31 4.43 5.86 -8.23
N ASN A 32 4.46 6.71 -9.26
CA ASN A 32 3.37 6.80 -10.24
C ASN A 32 3.15 5.48 -11.00
N ALA A 33 4.22 4.76 -11.37
CA ALA A 33 4.09 3.46 -12.02
C ALA A 33 3.44 2.42 -11.10
N ILE A 34 3.83 2.39 -9.82
CA ILE A 34 3.23 1.49 -8.81
C ILE A 34 1.75 1.82 -8.60
N VAL A 35 1.42 3.10 -8.40
CA VAL A 35 0.04 3.57 -8.23
C VAL A 35 -0.79 3.28 -9.48
N LEU A 36 -0.24 3.47 -10.68
CA LEU A 36 -0.92 3.15 -11.93
C LEU A 36 -1.26 1.67 -12.01
N CYS A 37 -0.29 0.80 -11.71
CA CYS A 37 -0.53 -0.65 -11.69
C CYS A 37 -1.62 -1.04 -10.70
N GLY A 38 -1.59 -0.47 -9.49
CA GLY A 38 -2.63 -0.70 -8.47
C GLY A 38 -4.02 -0.23 -8.92
N ARG A 39 -4.12 0.97 -9.51
CA ARG A 39 -5.41 1.53 -9.99
C ARG A 39 -6.02 0.76 -11.15
N LEU A 40 -5.17 0.19 -12.02
CA LEU A 40 -5.62 -0.59 -13.17
C LEU A 40 -5.77 -2.08 -12.85
N ASN A 41 -5.44 -2.50 -11.62
CA ASN A 41 -5.38 -3.90 -11.22
C ASN A 41 -4.54 -4.76 -12.18
N ILE A 42 -3.38 -4.25 -12.57
CA ILE A 42 -2.42 -4.96 -13.44
C ILE A 42 -1.17 -5.37 -12.64
N PRO A 43 -0.57 -6.51 -12.96
CA PRO A 43 0.60 -7.01 -12.23
C PRO A 43 1.79 -6.06 -12.42
N LEU A 44 2.54 -5.77 -11.35
CA LEU A 44 3.75 -4.96 -11.46
C LEU A 44 4.89 -5.71 -12.15
N ARG A 45 5.04 -7.00 -11.82
CA ARG A 45 6.22 -7.82 -12.14
C ARG A 45 5.90 -8.87 -13.20
N GLY A 46 6.85 -9.09 -14.11
CA GLY A 46 6.84 -10.23 -15.03
C GLY A 46 7.35 -11.51 -14.34
N HIS A 47 7.37 -12.61 -15.09
CA HIS A 47 7.84 -13.91 -14.58
C HIS A 47 9.33 -13.91 -14.22
N ARG A 48 10.14 -13.08 -14.90
CA ARG A 48 11.56 -12.84 -14.58
C ARG A 48 11.75 -11.37 -14.23
N TYR A 49 12.06 -11.10 -12.97
CA TYR A 49 12.11 -9.74 -12.39
C TYR A 49 13.47 -9.39 -11.79
N ASP A 50 14.50 -10.21 -12.05
CA ASP A 50 15.89 -9.90 -11.67
C ASP A 50 16.42 -8.72 -12.49
N SER A 51 17.28 -7.92 -11.87
CA SER A 51 17.79 -6.67 -12.46
C SER A 51 18.51 -6.87 -13.80
N GLN A 52 19.04 -8.06 -14.05
CA GLN A 52 19.71 -8.41 -15.31
C GLN A 52 18.76 -8.42 -16.52
N TYR A 53 17.45 -8.54 -16.31
CA TYR A 53 16.46 -8.60 -17.37
C TYR A 53 15.80 -7.25 -17.68
N TYR A 54 16.03 -6.20 -16.88
CA TYR A 54 15.34 -4.91 -17.05
C TYR A 54 15.67 -4.20 -18.36
N LEU A 55 16.82 -4.51 -18.96
CA LEU A 55 17.32 -3.91 -20.20
C LEU A 55 17.39 -4.93 -21.34
N SER A 56 16.90 -6.15 -21.14
CA SER A 56 16.83 -7.16 -22.19
C SER A 56 15.54 -6.96 -22.97
N ASP A 57 15.64 -6.90 -24.30
CA ASP A 57 14.47 -6.87 -25.19
C ASP A 57 13.88 -8.28 -25.38
N ASP A 58 14.63 -9.33 -25.04
CA ASP A 58 14.24 -10.73 -25.20
C ASP A 58 13.39 -11.27 -24.03
N VAL A 59 13.26 -10.49 -22.95
CA VAL A 59 12.60 -10.92 -21.71
C VAL A 59 11.61 -9.85 -21.27
N ASN A 60 10.36 -10.23 -20.99
CA ASN A 60 9.36 -9.33 -20.42
C ASN A 60 9.71 -8.98 -18.96
N PRO A 61 10.12 -7.74 -18.65
CA PRO A 61 10.54 -7.35 -17.31
C PRO A 61 9.37 -7.00 -16.37
N GLY A 62 8.14 -6.98 -16.89
CA GLY A 62 6.91 -6.60 -16.19
C GLY A 62 6.45 -5.17 -16.44
N ASN A 63 5.18 -4.91 -16.15
CA ASN A 63 4.53 -3.62 -16.43
C ASN A 63 5.24 -2.45 -15.76
N PHE A 64 5.74 -2.62 -14.53
CA PHE A 64 6.43 -1.56 -13.80
C PHE A 64 7.66 -1.04 -14.57
N ILE A 65 8.50 -1.94 -15.10
CA ILE A 65 9.70 -1.53 -15.85
C ILE A 65 9.31 -0.93 -17.20
N GLU A 66 8.32 -1.51 -17.90
CA GLU A 66 7.86 -0.99 -19.19
C GLU A 66 7.23 0.40 -19.08
N ILE A 67 6.45 0.65 -18.02
CA ILE A 67 5.90 1.99 -17.73
C ILE A 67 7.03 3.00 -17.49
N LEU A 68 8.08 2.61 -16.76
CA LEU A 68 9.24 3.48 -16.53
C LEU A 68 10.02 3.75 -17.82
N LYS A 69 10.28 2.72 -18.65
CA LYS A 69 10.92 2.87 -19.96
C LYS A 69 10.14 3.85 -20.83
N TYR A 70 8.82 3.67 -20.91
CA TYR A 70 7.93 4.55 -21.67
C TYR A 70 8.02 6.00 -21.18
N GLY A 71 7.87 6.23 -19.86
CA GLY A 71 7.92 7.56 -19.27
C GLY A 71 9.26 8.27 -19.51
N VAL A 72 10.38 7.55 -19.43
CA VAL A 72 11.72 8.10 -19.68
C VAL A 72 11.98 8.35 -21.18
N THR A 73 11.44 7.50 -22.05
CA THR A 73 11.53 7.71 -23.51
C THR A 73 10.80 9.00 -23.92
N CYS A 74 9.69 9.34 -23.26
CA CYS A 74 9.01 10.62 -23.46
C CYS A 74 9.86 11.85 -23.10
N THR A 75 10.91 11.71 -22.29
CA THR A 75 11.86 12.80 -21.98
C THR A 75 13.07 12.83 -22.92
N GLY A 76 13.12 11.94 -23.91
CA GLY A 76 14.25 11.81 -24.84
C GLY A 76 15.51 11.21 -24.21
N GLN A 77 15.37 10.54 -23.06
CA GLN A 77 16.47 9.86 -22.35
C GLN A 77 16.27 8.35 -22.39
N SER A 78 17.34 7.59 -22.16
CA SER A 78 17.24 6.15 -21.86
C SER A 78 17.04 5.90 -20.36
N LEU A 79 16.55 4.71 -20.00
CA LEU A 79 16.39 4.32 -18.59
C LEU A 79 17.75 4.31 -17.86
N GLU A 80 18.85 3.94 -18.53
CA GLU A 80 20.19 4.03 -17.92
C GLU A 80 20.62 5.47 -17.70
N GLU A 81 20.37 6.37 -18.66
CA GLU A 81 20.68 7.79 -18.54
C GLU A 81 19.92 8.45 -17.39
N TYR A 82 18.63 8.12 -17.26
CA TYR A 82 17.77 8.61 -16.19
C TYR A 82 18.29 8.24 -14.80
N PHE A 83 18.84 7.02 -14.64
CA PHE A 83 19.41 6.56 -13.37
C PHE A 83 20.93 6.75 -13.26
N LYS A 84 21.60 7.39 -14.23
CA LYS A 84 23.06 7.52 -14.27
C LYS A 84 23.63 8.32 -13.08
N SER A 85 22.87 9.28 -12.56
CA SER A 85 23.22 10.07 -11.38
C SER A 85 23.01 9.32 -10.06
N THR A 86 22.38 8.15 -10.08
CA THR A 86 22.07 7.37 -8.89
C THR A 86 23.29 6.53 -8.48
N PRO A 87 23.68 6.52 -7.19
CA PRO A 87 24.71 5.62 -6.70
C PRO A 87 24.43 4.16 -7.10
N LYS A 88 25.46 3.40 -7.50
CA LYS A 88 25.32 2.02 -8.01
C LYS A 88 24.58 1.06 -7.06
N ASN A 89 24.59 1.36 -5.76
CA ASN A 89 23.95 0.59 -4.70
C ASN A 89 22.46 0.91 -4.51
N ILE A 90 21.95 2.01 -5.08
CA ILE A 90 20.53 2.39 -4.96
C ILE A 90 19.79 1.91 -6.20
N THR A 91 18.98 0.87 -6.03
CA THR A 91 18.16 0.31 -7.11
C THR A 91 16.69 0.52 -6.77
N TYR A 92 16.15 1.68 -7.11
CA TYR A 92 14.72 1.99 -6.96
C TYR A 92 13.78 1.10 -7.79
N LYS A 93 14.37 0.20 -8.59
CA LYS A 93 13.68 -0.78 -9.43
C LYS A 93 13.51 -2.14 -8.75
N SER A 94 14.17 -2.38 -7.62
CA SER A 94 14.19 -3.68 -6.96
C SER A 94 12.81 -4.08 -6.42
N LYS A 95 12.58 -5.38 -6.27
CA LYS A 95 11.35 -5.89 -5.63
C LYS A 95 11.18 -5.37 -4.20
N THR A 96 12.28 -5.17 -3.48
CA THR A 96 12.28 -4.67 -2.11
C THR A 96 11.75 -3.24 -2.08
N THR A 97 12.32 -2.34 -2.91
CA THR A 97 11.86 -0.95 -2.99
C THR A 97 10.42 -0.84 -3.47
N GLN A 98 10.03 -1.68 -4.44
CA GLN A 98 8.63 -1.72 -4.88
C GLN A 98 7.68 -2.10 -3.73
N ASN A 99 8.03 -3.11 -2.93
CA ASN A 99 7.22 -3.51 -1.77
C ASN A 99 7.17 -2.41 -0.71
N GLU A 100 8.30 -1.77 -0.38
CA GLU A 100 8.33 -0.66 0.57
C GLU A 100 7.40 0.49 0.15
N ILE A 101 7.35 0.82 -1.15
CA ILE A 101 6.43 1.84 -1.67
C ILE A 101 4.98 1.37 -1.59
N ILE A 102 4.70 0.08 -1.87
CA ILE A 102 3.36 -0.50 -1.72
C ILE A 102 2.90 -0.40 -0.27
N ASP A 103 3.75 -0.76 0.68
CA ASP A 103 3.45 -0.71 2.12
C ASP A 103 3.15 0.73 2.56
N ILE A 104 3.94 1.71 2.10
CA ILE A 104 3.68 3.14 2.35
C ILE A 104 2.34 3.58 1.73
N CYS A 105 2.00 3.09 0.53
CA CYS A 105 0.71 3.38 -0.09
C CYS A 105 -0.44 2.79 0.74
N ASP A 106 -0.31 1.55 1.20
CA ASP A 106 -1.29 0.89 2.07
C ASP A 106 -1.49 1.68 3.37
N ASP A 107 -0.41 2.04 4.05
CA ASP A 107 -0.45 2.86 5.28
C ASP A 107 -1.20 4.18 5.06
N LEU A 108 -0.88 4.91 3.98
CA LEU A 108 -1.52 6.20 3.68
C LEU A 108 -3.01 6.06 3.35
N ILE A 109 -3.38 5.03 2.58
CA ILE A 109 -4.78 4.77 2.21
C ILE A 109 -5.56 4.34 3.44
N THR A 110 -5.04 3.37 4.20
CA THR A 110 -5.65 2.87 5.43
C THR A 110 -5.78 3.99 6.48
N GLN A 111 -4.76 4.82 6.65
CA GLN A 111 -4.84 5.96 7.57
C GLN A 111 -5.92 6.95 7.13
N LYS A 112 -6.05 7.24 5.83
CA LYS A 112 -7.09 8.12 5.32
C LYS A 112 -8.49 7.55 5.58
N ILE A 113 -8.73 6.28 5.24
CA ILE A 113 -10.03 5.61 5.44
C ILE A 113 -10.37 5.58 6.93
N THR A 114 -9.44 5.14 7.79
CA THR A 114 -9.69 5.05 9.24
C THR A 114 -9.92 6.40 9.89
N ASN A 115 -9.27 7.48 9.40
CA ASN A 115 -9.58 8.85 9.82
C ASN A 115 -11.03 9.21 9.49
N GLU A 116 -11.49 8.94 8.26
CA GLU A 116 -12.85 9.25 7.84
C GLU A 116 -13.89 8.42 8.63
N ILE A 117 -13.59 7.15 8.94
CA ILE A 117 -14.43 6.31 9.81
C ILE A 117 -14.52 6.89 11.22
N ARG A 118 -13.39 7.30 11.82
CA ARG A 118 -13.38 7.93 13.15
C ARG A 118 -14.20 9.22 13.18
N GLU A 119 -14.14 10.02 12.12
CA GLU A 119 -14.94 11.23 11.99
C GLU A 119 -16.44 10.94 11.86
N ALA A 120 -16.81 9.86 11.17
CA ALA A 120 -18.19 9.37 11.10
C ALA A 120 -18.70 8.80 12.43
N LYS A 121 -17.78 8.46 13.34
CA LYS A 121 -17.98 7.84 14.65
C LYS A 121 -18.53 6.43 14.59
N PHE A 122 -19.58 6.16 13.83
CA PHE A 122 -20.22 4.84 13.78
C PHE A 122 -20.01 4.15 12.44
N PHE A 123 -19.81 2.84 12.50
CA PHE A 123 -19.58 2.01 11.32
C PHE A 123 -20.14 0.59 11.53
N SER A 124 -20.25 -0.17 10.46
CA SER A 124 -20.50 -1.60 10.47
C SER A 124 -19.39 -2.34 9.73
N ILE A 125 -19.19 -3.61 10.09
CA ILE A 125 -18.21 -4.48 9.46
C ILE A 125 -18.96 -5.49 8.60
N LEU A 126 -18.45 -5.70 7.38
CA LEU A 126 -18.82 -6.78 6.49
C LEU A 126 -17.58 -7.65 6.31
N ALA A 127 -17.71 -8.93 6.60
CA ALA A 127 -16.61 -9.88 6.46
C ALA A 127 -17.05 -11.07 5.60
N ASP A 128 -16.23 -11.37 4.59
CA ASP A 128 -16.47 -12.47 3.66
C ASP A 128 -15.26 -13.40 3.62
N GLU A 129 -15.53 -14.70 3.53
CA GLU A 129 -14.51 -15.74 3.50
C GLU A 129 -13.94 -15.89 2.10
N ALA A 130 -12.63 -15.68 1.97
CA ALA A 130 -11.89 -15.81 0.74
C ALA A 130 -10.77 -16.84 0.92
N SER A 131 -10.58 -17.73 -0.05
CA SER A 131 -9.43 -18.63 -0.11
C SER A 131 -8.32 -18.00 -0.95
N ASP A 132 -7.10 -17.93 -0.42
CA ASP A 132 -5.95 -17.47 -1.21
C ASP A 132 -5.45 -18.55 -2.18
N CYS A 133 -4.48 -18.19 -3.04
CA CYS A 133 -3.91 -19.10 -4.04
C CYS A 133 -3.14 -20.30 -3.46
N GLY A 134 -2.89 -20.30 -2.14
CA GLY A 134 -2.28 -21.40 -1.39
C GLY A 134 -3.29 -22.26 -0.63
N ASN A 135 -4.59 -22.08 -0.84
CA ASN A 135 -5.68 -22.70 -0.07
C ASN A 135 -5.69 -22.33 1.42
N VAL A 136 -5.18 -21.15 1.78
CA VAL A 136 -5.33 -20.61 3.13
C VAL A 136 -6.60 -19.78 3.18
N GLU A 137 -7.48 -20.10 4.12
CA GLU A 137 -8.69 -19.33 4.39
C GLU A 137 -8.33 -17.98 5.02
N GLN A 138 -8.93 -16.91 4.50
CA GLN A 138 -8.77 -15.55 4.97
C GLN A 138 -10.13 -14.86 4.99
N LEU A 139 -10.32 -13.88 5.87
CA LEU A 139 -11.50 -13.03 5.90
C LEU A 139 -11.16 -11.69 5.26
N SER A 140 -11.86 -11.35 4.20
CA SER A 140 -11.86 -9.99 3.65
C SER A 140 -12.68 -9.09 4.56
N ILE A 141 -12.12 -7.96 5.00
CA ILE A 141 -12.80 -7.02 5.89
C ILE A 141 -13.15 -5.75 5.12
N VAL A 142 -14.44 -5.47 5.04
CA VAL A 142 -15.00 -4.24 4.48
C VAL A 142 -15.71 -3.48 5.61
N VAL A 143 -15.52 -2.17 5.66
CA VAL A 143 -16.22 -1.31 6.61
C VAL A 143 -17.21 -0.43 5.86
N GLN A 144 -18.44 -0.41 6.36
CA GLN A 144 -19.50 0.45 5.87
C GLN A 144 -19.74 1.59 6.87
N PHE A 145 -19.76 2.83 6.39
CA PHE A 145 -19.98 4.02 7.23
C PHE A 145 -20.63 5.14 6.43
N VAL A 146 -21.16 6.14 7.14
CA VAL A 146 -21.74 7.35 6.52
C VAL A 146 -20.70 8.45 6.54
N ASP A 147 -20.27 8.90 5.36
CA ASP A 147 -19.26 9.95 5.26
C ASP A 147 -19.79 11.34 5.66
N LYS A 148 -18.91 12.33 5.73
CA LYS A 148 -19.25 13.74 6.02
C LYS A 148 -20.25 14.36 5.04
N LYS A 149 -20.44 13.76 3.87
CA LYS A 149 -21.39 14.21 2.84
C LYS A 149 -22.70 13.43 2.90
N HIS A 150 -22.90 12.62 3.94
CA HIS A 150 -24.06 11.76 4.15
C HIS A 150 -24.23 10.66 3.09
N HIS A 151 -23.14 10.23 2.45
CA HIS A 151 -23.15 9.06 1.57
C HIS A 151 -22.73 7.81 2.34
N ILE A 152 -23.41 6.71 2.08
CA ILE A 152 -22.95 5.39 2.50
C ILE A 152 -21.72 5.04 1.67
N ARG A 153 -20.64 4.70 2.35
CA ARG A 153 -19.41 4.20 1.73
C ARG A 153 -19.07 2.83 2.27
N GLU A 154 -18.54 1.99 1.40
CA GLU A 154 -18.00 0.67 1.72
C GLU A 154 -16.53 0.67 1.31
N GLU A 155 -15.65 0.48 2.29
CA GLU A 155 -14.21 0.55 2.08
C GLU A 155 -13.54 -0.73 2.58
N PHE A 156 -12.73 -1.32 1.72
CA PHE A 156 -11.91 -2.47 2.08
C PHE A 156 -10.77 -2.03 3.02
N LEU A 157 -10.58 -2.76 4.13
CA LEU A 157 -9.53 -2.47 5.12
C LEU A 157 -8.40 -3.49 5.16
N GLY A 158 -8.59 -4.67 4.56
CA GLY A 158 -7.57 -5.71 4.54
C GLY A 158 -8.12 -7.12 4.70
N PHE A 159 -7.20 -8.07 4.67
CA PHE A 159 -7.48 -9.48 4.95
C PHE A 159 -7.02 -9.83 6.37
N VAL A 160 -7.78 -10.73 7.01
CA VAL A 160 -7.44 -11.34 8.29
C VAL A 160 -7.25 -12.84 8.06
N PRO A 161 -6.06 -13.41 8.29
CA PRO A 161 -5.83 -14.83 8.09
C PRO A 161 -6.62 -15.67 9.11
N CYS A 162 -7.38 -16.66 8.64
CA CYS A 162 -8.02 -17.65 9.51
C CYS A 162 -6.96 -18.64 9.99
N LYS A 163 -6.38 -18.41 11.18
CA LYS A 163 -5.53 -19.42 11.82
C LYS A 163 -6.39 -20.66 12.14
N THR A 164 -5.78 -21.84 12.12
CA THR A 164 -6.38 -23.18 12.15
C THR A 164 -7.37 -23.45 13.30
N SER A 165 -7.45 -22.58 14.30
CA SER A 165 -8.48 -22.60 15.35
C SER A 165 -9.66 -21.71 14.97
N VAL A 166 -10.71 -22.30 14.38
CA VAL A 166 -11.97 -21.64 14.00
C VAL A 166 -12.88 -21.38 15.22
N SER A 167 -12.32 -21.15 16.41
CA SER A 167 -13.15 -20.76 17.56
C SER A 167 -13.60 -19.30 17.38
N GLY A 168 -14.86 -19.00 17.72
CA GLY A 168 -15.37 -17.62 17.62
C GLY A 168 -14.56 -16.63 18.46
N GLU A 169 -13.97 -17.09 19.58
CA GLU A 169 -13.08 -16.30 20.43
C GLU A 169 -11.77 -15.89 19.71
N ALA A 170 -11.10 -16.84 19.04
CA ALA A 170 -9.87 -16.55 18.31
C ALA A 170 -10.11 -15.51 17.20
N LEU A 171 -11.25 -15.64 16.52
CA LEU A 171 -11.67 -14.69 15.50
C LEU A 171 -11.98 -13.32 16.11
N ALA A 172 -12.75 -13.26 17.21
CA ALA A 172 -13.06 -12.01 17.90
C ALA A 172 -11.81 -11.27 18.39
N ASN A 173 -10.81 -12.00 18.91
CA ASN A 173 -9.53 -11.41 19.31
C ASN A 173 -8.77 -10.87 18.10
N THR A 174 -8.71 -11.62 17.00
CA THR A 174 -8.05 -11.17 15.77
C THR A 174 -8.77 -9.94 15.18
N PHE A 175 -10.09 -9.86 15.28
CA PHE A 175 -10.87 -8.68 14.89
C PHE A 175 -10.56 -7.46 15.76
N GLN A 176 -10.47 -7.65 17.08
CA GLN A 176 -10.10 -6.57 18.01
C GLN A 176 -8.68 -6.06 17.74
N GLU A 177 -7.73 -6.96 17.48
CA GLU A 177 -6.36 -6.60 17.07
C GLU A 177 -6.38 -5.82 15.74
N PHE A 178 -7.08 -6.33 14.72
CA PHE A 178 -7.16 -5.71 13.40
C PHE A 178 -7.73 -4.27 13.45
N LEU A 179 -8.77 -4.05 14.26
CA LEU A 179 -9.37 -2.73 14.47
C LEU A 179 -8.48 -1.85 15.37
N GLY A 180 -7.88 -2.43 16.41
CA GLY A 180 -6.96 -1.76 17.32
C GLY A 180 -5.74 -1.19 16.62
N ASP A 181 -5.10 -1.97 15.75
CA ASP A 181 -3.97 -1.55 14.91
C ASP A 181 -4.35 -0.36 13.99
N ARG A 182 -5.63 -0.23 13.66
CA ARG A 182 -6.20 0.83 12.82
C ARG A 182 -6.80 1.99 13.62
N ASN A 183 -6.67 1.96 14.95
CA ASN A 183 -7.28 2.90 15.89
C ASN A 183 -8.79 3.06 15.65
N LEU A 184 -9.49 1.93 15.47
CA LEU A 184 -10.95 1.86 15.39
C LEU A 184 -11.46 1.15 16.65
N SER A 185 -12.39 1.79 17.37
CA SER A 185 -12.98 1.18 18.55
C SER A 185 -14.08 0.20 18.16
N ILE A 186 -14.09 -0.99 18.76
CA ILE A 186 -15.21 -1.93 18.62
C ILE A 186 -16.50 -1.34 19.23
N ASP A 187 -16.38 -0.46 20.23
CA ASP A 187 -17.52 0.21 20.87
C ASP A 187 -18.28 1.15 19.92
N ASP A 188 -17.66 1.51 18.80
CA ASP A 188 -18.22 2.35 17.75
C ASP A 188 -18.82 1.52 16.60
N CYS A 189 -18.60 0.21 16.59
CA CYS A 189 -19.21 -0.72 15.66
C CYS A 189 -20.70 -0.92 16.00
N ARG A 190 -21.59 -0.80 15.00
CA ARG A 190 -23.05 -0.88 15.15
C ARG A 190 -23.68 -2.07 14.43
N GLY A 191 -22.88 -2.84 13.70
CA GLY A 191 -23.35 -4.01 12.98
C GLY A 191 -22.19 -4.81 12.45
N GLN A 192 -22.36 -6.13 12.41
CA GLN A 192 -21.39 -7.07 11.86
C GLN A 192 -22.14 -8.04 10.95
N GLY A 193 -21.76 -8.09 9.68
CA GLY A 193 -22.28 -9.03 8.69
C GLY A 193 -21.18 -10.01 8.30
N TYR A 194 -21.47 -11.31 8.42
CA TYR A 194 -20.54 -12.38 8.05
C TYR A 194 -21.23 -13.29 7.04
N ASP A 195 -20.62 -13.48 5.86
CA ASP A 195 -21.06 -14.53 4.94
C ASP A 195 -20.51 -15.91 5.37
N GLY A 196 -21.27 -16.99 5.13
CA GLY A 196 -20.81 -18.37 5.32
C GLY A 196 -20.66 -18.93 6.75
N ALA A 197 -20.78 -18.13 7.81
CA ALA A 197 -20.33 -18.54 9.15
C ALA A 197 -21.44 -18.72 10.21
N GLY A 198 -22.15 -19.85 10.17
CA GLY A 198 -23.10 -20.25 11.24
C GLY A 198 -22.48 -20.31 12.65
N ASN A 199 -21.15 -20.43 12.76
CA ASN A 199 -20.41 -20.43 14.03
C ASN A 199 -19.97 -19.03 14.52
N LYS A 200 -20.07 -17.97 13.70
CA LYS A 200 -19.59 -16.61 14.05
C LYS A 200 -20.69 -15.64 14.48
N ALA A 201 -21.97 -16.03 14.37
CA ALA A 201 -23.13 -15.25 14.82
C ALA A 201 -23.72 -15.69 16.18
N GLY A 202 -23.09 -16.65 16.86
CA GLY A 202 -23.65 -17.24 18.09
C GLY A 202 -23.49 -16.37 19.33
N ARG A 203 -24.59 -16.08 20.04
CA ARG A 203 -24.64 -15.29 21.30
C ARG A 203 -23.81 -15.86 22.48
N ILE A 204 -23.24 -17.06 22.35
CA ILE A 204 -22.51 -17.77 23.42
C ILE A 204 -21.08 -18.16 22.96
N SER A 205 -20.77 -18.13 21.66
CA SER A 205 -19.49 -18.60 21.10
C SER A 205 -19.14 -18.02 19.72
N GLY A 206 -19.83 -16.95 19.30
CA GLY A 206 -19.61 -16.23 18.04
C GLY A 206 -19.05 -14.82 18.26
N VAL A 207 -18.71 -14.16 17.16
CA VAL A 207 -18.07 -12.82 17.11
C VAL A 207 -19.11 -11.69 17.27
N ALA A 208 -20.38 -11.98 17.03
CA ALA A 208 -21.48 -11.07 17.30
C ALA A 208 -21.91 -11.15 18.77
N ALA A 209 -21.59 -10.12 19.55
CA ALA A 209 -22.16 -9.85 20.87
C ALA A 209 -23.29 -8.82 20.77
#